data_AF-A0A952IFX6-F1
#
_entry.id   AF-A0A952IFX6-F1
#
_cell.length_a   1.000
_cell.length_b   1.000
_cell.length_c   1.000
_cell.angle_alpha   90.00
_cell.angle_beta   90.00
_cell.angle_gamma   90.00
#
_symmetry.space_group_name_H-M   'P 1'
#
loop_
_entity.id
_entity.type
_entity.pdbx_description
1 polymer ?
#
loop_
_entity_poly.entity_id
_entity_poly.type
_entity_poly.pdbx_seq_one_letter_code
_entity_poly.pdbx_strand_id
1 'polypeptide(L)'
;MKFRSGFVAIVGRPNVGKSTLLNKLVGQKIAITSPVAQTTRHRIKGVLTRTNGQVVFLDTPGFSKPLDHLGTLLTREGEAALSEADAVLFVVDGSNPPGKGDEWIAEQLKQAKKFVVVAVN
;
A
#
# COMPACT_ATOMS: atom_id res chain seq x y z
N MET A 1 -7.58 23.14 -17.38
CA MET A 1 -7.71 22.52 -16.05
C MET A 1 -6.37 22.66 -15.31
N LYS A 2 -6.37 22.88 -13.99
CA LYS A 2 -5.13 22.98 -13.19
C LYS A 2 -4.54 21.58 -12.97
N PHE A 3 -3.28 21.37 -13.32
CA PHE A 3 -2.55 20.13 -13.05
C PHE A 3 -2.47 19.90 -11.53
N ARG A 4 -2.72 18.67 -11.07
CA ARG A 4 -2.67 18.31 -9.65
C ARG A 4 -1.69 17.17 -9.40
N SER A 5 -1.12 17.12 -8.20
CA SER A 5 -0.24 16.03 -7.77
C SER A 5 -0.55 15.59 -6.35
N GLY A 6 -0.29 14.33 -6.02
CA GLY A 6 -0.42 13.82 -4.65
C GLY A 6 0.22 12.45 -4.45
N PHE A 7 0.36 12.06 -3.19
CA PHE A 7 0.91 10.80 -2.73
C PHE A 7 -0.21 9.83 -2.31
N VAL A 8 -0.10 8.57 -2.75
CA VAL A 8 -1.02 7.50 -2.36
C VAL A 8 -0.26 6.34 -1.75
N ALA A 9 -0.52 6.03 -0.48
CA ALA A 9 0.04 4.84 0.15
C ALA A 9 -0.75 3.59 -0.27
N ILE A 10 -0.07 2.56 -0.76
CA ILE A 10 -0.69 1.25 -1.03
C ILE A 10 -0.44 0.37 0.18
N VAL A 11 -1.51 0.01 0.88
CA VAL A 11 -1.46 -0.77 2.13
C VAL A 11 -2.33 -2.01 2.03
N GLY A 12 -2.06 -2.98 2.90
CA GLY A 12 -2.75 -4.27 2.91
C GLY A 12 -1.85 -5.37 3.45
N ARG A 13 -2.45 -6.52 3.77
CA ARG A 13 -1.71 -7.67 4.31
C ARG A 13 -0.56 -8.09 3.38
N PRO A 14 0.43 -8.85 3.87
CA PRO A 14 1.36 -9.54 2.99
C PRO A 14 0.62 -10.31 1.88
N ASN A 15 1.18 -10.33 0.67
CA ASN A 15 0.72 -11.13 -0.47
C ASN A 15 -0.66 -10.81 -1.09
N VAL A 16 -1.37 -9.75 -0.68
CA VAL A 16 -2.65 -9.32 -1.29
C VAL A 16 -2.53 -8.66 -2.68
N GLY A 17 -1.35 -8.71 -3.31
CA GLY A 17 -1.15 -8.17 -4.66
C GLY A 17 -0.76 -6.69 -4.79
N LYS A 18 -0.39 -6.01 -3.70
CA LYS A 18 0.02 -4.57 -3.69
C LYS A 18 1.02 -4.20 -4.79
N SER A 19 2.18 -4.86 -4.83
CA SER A 19 3.23 -4.59 -5.81
C SER A 19 2.85 -5.00 -7.24
N THR A 20 2.01 -6.02 -7.39
CA THR A 20 1.42 -6.41 -8.69
C THR A 20 0.49 -5.31 -9.21
N LEU A 21 -0.36 -4.76 -8.35
CA LEU A 21 -1.25 -3.65 -8.67
C LEU A 21 -0.44 -2.40 -9.03
N LEU A 22 0.60 -2.08 -8.28
CA LEU A 22 1.50 -0.97 -8.58
C LEU A 22 2.13 -1.09 -9.97
N ASN A 23 2.70 -2.25 -10.30
CA ASN A 23 3.29 -2.50 -11.61
C ASN A 23 2.28 -2.30 -12.74
N LYS A 24 1.03 -2.76 -12.54
CA LYS A 24 -0.06 -2.57 -13.52
C LYS A 24 -0.45 -1.10 -13.65
N LEU A 25 -0.56 -0.35 -12.55
CA LEU A 25 -0.92 1.07 -12.55
C LEU A 25 0.11 1.93 -13.28
N VAL A 26 1.40 1.65 -13.06
CA VAL A 26 2.51 2.38 -13.69
C VAL A 26 2.82 1.88 -15.10
N GLY A 27 2.40 0.65 -15.45
CA GLY A 27 2.60 0.06 -16.77
C GLY A 27 3.99 -0.55 -16.98
N GLN A 28 4.76 -0.73 -15.91
CA GLN A 28 6.11 -1.30 -15.94
C GLN A 28 6.40 -2.09 -14.66
N LYS A 29 7.28 -3.08 -14.74
CA LYS A 29 7.69 -3.90 -13.59
C LYS A 29 8.76 -3.17 -12.77
N ILE A 30 8.32 -2.31 -11.85
CA ILE A 30 9.17 -1.52 -10.96
C ILE A 30 9.29 -2.09 -9.54
N ALA A 31 8.32 -2.91 -9.13
CA ALA A 31 8.27 -3.55 -7.83
C ALA A 31 8.45 -5.07 -7.93
N ILE A 32 9.21 -5.63 -6.99
CA ILE A 32 9.45 -7.07 -6.89
C ILE A 32 8.13 -7.74 -6.45
N THR A 33 7.76 -8.82 -7.13
CA THR A 33 6.56 -9.61 -6.85
C THR A 33 6.96 -11.07 -6.61
N SER A 34 6.47 -11.67 -5.53
CA SER A 34 6.71 -13.09 -5.19
C SER A 34 5.57 -13.58 -4.28
N PRO A 35 5.24 -14.89 -4.31
CA PRO A 35 4.32 -15.50 -3.36
C PRO A 35 4.88 -15.56 -1.92
N VAL A 36 6.19 -15.33 -1.75
CA VAL A 36 6.84 -15.32 -0.44
C VAL A 36 6.53 -14.00 0.28
N ALA A 37 6.09 -14.07 1.54
CA ALA A 37 5.82 -12.89 2.35
C ALA A 37 7.10 -12.03 2.53
N GLN A 38 6.91 -10.75 2.87
CA GLN A 38 8.02 -9.80 3.12
C GLN A 38 8.93 -9.53 1.91
N THR A 39 8.39 -9.65 0.70
CA THR A 39 9.12 -9.36 -0.56
C THR A 39 9.47 -7.88 -0.71
N THR A 40 8.62 -6.96 -0.24
CA THR A 40 8.90 -5.52 -0.21
C THR A 40 9.59 -5.15 1.11
N ARG A 41 10.90 -4.95 1.08
CA ARG A 41 11.72 -4.52 2.24
C ARG A 41 12.16 -3.05 2.19
N HIS A 42 12.13 -2.46 1.00
CA HIS A 42 12.41 -1.06 0.76
C HIS A 42 11.22 -0.43 0.06
N ARG A 43 10.91 0.82 0.41
CA ARG A 43 9.82 1.58 -0.21
C ARG A 43 10.11 1.84 -1.68
N ILE A 44 9.16 1.47 -2.54
CA ILE A 44 9.23 1.74 -3.98
C ILE A 44 8.24 2.86 -4.30
N LYS A 45 8.70 3.86 -5.08
CA LYS A 45 7.84 4.95 -5.57
C LYS A 45 7.47 4.68 -7.01
N GLY A 46 6.18 4.48 -7.28
CA GLY A 46 5.66 4.41 -8.65
C GLY A 46 5.02 5.72 -9.04
N VAL A 47 5.41 6.29 -10.19
CA VAL A 47 4.89 7.57 -10.66
C VAL A 47 3.96 7.33 -11.83
N LEU A 48 2.70 7.73 -11.67
CA LEU A 48 1.71 7.72 -12.74
C LEU A 48 1.36 9.15 -13.13
N THR A 49 1.79 9.56 -14.32
CA THR A 49 1.45 10.89 -14.87
C THR A 49 0.41 10.75 -15.97
N ARG A 50 -0.61 11.60 -15.89
CA ARG A 50 -1.69 11.77 -16.88
C ARG A 50 -1.77 13.25 -17.26
N THR A 51 -2.54 13.56 -18.31
CA THR A 51 -2.66 14.94 -18.84
C THR A 51 -3.14 15.96 -17.80
N ASN A 52 -3.91 15.52 -16.80
CA ASN A 52 -4.51 16.38 -15.78
C ASN A 52 -3.85 16.27 -14.38
N GLY A 53 -2.85 15.40 -14.19
CA GLY A 53 -2.18 15.28 -12.92
C GLY A 53 -1.24 14.08 -12.76
N GLN A 54 -0.67 13.97 -11.57
CA GLN A 54 0.32 12.95 -11.22
C GLN A 54 0.01 12.31 -9.87
N VAL A 55 0.13 10.99 -9.80
CA VAL A 55 0.04 10.23 -8.55
C VAL A 55 1.38 9.57 -8.28
N VAL A 56 1.92 9.78 -7.08
CA VAL A 56 3.10 9.08 -6.58
C VAL A 56 2.63 8.01 -5.60
N PHE A 57 2.65 6.76 -6.05
CA PHE A 57 2.33 5.61 -5.22
C PHE A 57 3.51 5.24 -4.33
N LEU A 58 3.24 5.04 -3.04
CA LEU A 58 4.19 4.53 -2.06
C LEU A 58 3.87 3.05 -1.81
N ASP A 59 4.67 2.13 -2.35
CA ASP A 59 4.55 0.70 -2.03
C ASP A 59 5.06 0.46 -0.62
N THR A 60 4.23 -0.20 0.21
CA THR A 60 4.58 -0.49 1.61
C THR A 60 4.83 -1.98 1.80
N PRO A 61 5.73 -2.36 2.74
CA PRO A 61 5.75 -3.72 3.24
C PRO A 61 4.35 -4.19 3.66
N GLY A 62 4.11 -5.50 3.62
CA GLY A 62 2.83 -6.04 4.10
C GLY A 62 2.53 -5.59 5.51
N PHE A 63 1.38 -4.94 5.70
CA PHE A 63 0.97 -4.40 6.98
C PHE A 63 0.45 -5.56 7.84
N SER A 64 1.09 -5.80 8.99
CA SER A 64 0.72 -6.89 9.88
C SER A 64 1.18 -6.59 11.29
N LYS A 65 0.48 -7.12 12.30
CA LYS A 65 0.91 -7.02 13.69
C LYS A 65 2.35 -7.56 13.83
N PRO A 66 3.29 -6.78 14.39
CA PRO A 66 4.68 -7.20 14.51
C PRO A 66 4.81 -8.41 15.46
N LEU A 67 5.57 -9.41 15.03
CA LEU A 67 5.88 -10.62 15.81
C LEU A 67 7.36 -10.66 16.25
N ASP A 68 8.22 -9.90 15.58
CA ASP A 68 9.66 -9.82 15.79
C ASP A 68 10.19 -8.41 15.47
N HIS A 69 11.51 -8.23 15.59
CA HIS A 69 12.17 -6.95 15.29
C HIS A 69 11.98 -6.51 13.83
N LEU A 70 12.03 -7.46 12.89
CA LEU A 70 11.82 -7.17 11.47
C LEU A 70 10.39 -6.68 11.23
N GLY A 71 9.38 -7.38 11.75
CA GLY A 71 7.98 -6.98 11.68
C GLY A 71 7.74 -5.58 12.27
N THR A 72 8.44 -5.23 13.35
CA THR A 72 8.37 -3.89 13.95
C THR A 72 8.90 -2.82 12.99
N LEU A 73 10.04 -3.07 12.34
CA LEU A 73 10.60 -2.17 11.34
C LEU A 73 9.67 -2.02 10.13
N LEU A 74 9.15 -3.13 9.60
CA LEU A 74 8.23 -3.12 8.46
C LEU A 74 6.91 -2.40 8.77
N THR A 75 6.42 -2.52 10.01
CA THR A 75 5.22 -1.79 10.47
C THR A 75 5.49 -0.28 10.49
N ARG A 76 6.61 0.15 11.08
CA ARG A 76 7.01 1.57 11.10
C ARG A 76 7.15 2.16 9.70
N GLU A 77 7.68 1.40 8.74
CA GLU A 77 7.79 1.85 7.34
C GLU A 77 6.41 2.11 6.71
N GLY A 78 5.43 1.24 6.95
CA GLY A 78 4.09 1.48 6.43
C GLY A 78 3.35 2.61 7.19
N GLU A 79 3.58 2.78 8.49
CA GLU A 79 3.09 3.94 9.25
C GLU A 79 3.66 5.26 8.71
N ALA A 80 4.96 5.29 8.39
CA ALA A 80 5.60 6.43 7.75
C ALA A 80 4.96 6.75 6.39
N ALA A 81 4.72 5.73 5.56
CA ALA A 81 4.03 5.91 4.28
C ALA A 81 2.59 6.43 4.44
N LEU A 82 1.85 5.97 5.46
CA LEU A 82 0.51 6.50 5.78
C LEU A 82 0.54 7.97 6.18
N SER A 83 1.56 8.37 6.95
CA SER A 83 1.76 9.78 7.35
C SER A 83 2.03 10.69 6.14
N GLU A 84 2.93 10.24 5.24
CA GLU A 84 3.33 10.97 4.03
C GLU A 84 2.23 11.06 2.95
N ALA A 85 1.25 10.15 2.95
CA ALA A 85 0.27 10.08 1.86
C ALA A 85 -0.91 11.06 2.02
N ASP A 86 -1.39 11.59 0.90
CA ASP A 86 -2.62 12.39 0.83
C ASP A 86 -3.87 11.50 0.89
N ALA A 87 -3.76 10.29 0.35
CA ALA A 87 -4.81 9.26 0.35
C ALA A 87 -4.22 7.85 0.49
N VAL A 88 -5.07 6.89 0.82
CA VAL A 88 -4.69 5.49 1.03
C VAL A 88 -5.46 4.59 0.07
N LEU A 89 -4.75 3.67 -0.57
CA LEU A 89 -5.31 2.55 -1.32
C LEU A 89 -5.14 1.28 -0.48
N PHE A 90 -6.22 0.85 0.17
CA PHE A 90 -6.24 -0.37 0.97
C PHE A 90 -6.62 -1.57 0.10
N VAL A 91 -5.64 -2.41 -0.20
CA VAL A 91 -5.79 -3.60 -1.04
C VAL A 91 -6.14 -4.80 -0.16
N VAL A 92 -7.22 -5.47 -0.52
CA VAL A 92 -7.69 -6.72 0.11
C VAL A 92 -7.81 -7.82 -0.94
N ASP A 93 -7.56 -9.05 -0.52
CA ASP A 93 -7.71 -10.24 -1.35
C ASP A 93 -9.19 -10.69 -1.35
N GLY A 94 -9.82 -10.71 -2.52
CA GLY A 94 -11.23 -11.07 -2.69
C GLY A 94 -11.52 -12.57 -2.68
N SER A 95 -10.50 -13.43 -2.61
CA SER A 95 -10.67 -14.89 -2.63
C SER A 95 -11.27 -15.47 -1.34
N ASN A 96 -11.19 -14.75 -0.23
CA ASN A 96 -11.65 -15.19 1.08
C ASN A 96 -12.37 -14.03 1.82
N PRO A 97 -13.25 -14.33 2.79
CA PRO A 97 -13.78 -13.31 3.69
C PRO A 97 -12.66 -12.54 4.42
N PRO A 98 -12.88 -11.26 4.79
CA PRO A 98 -11.91 -10.49 5.55
C PRO A 98 -11.48 -11.20 6.83
N GLY A 99 -10.17 -11.26 7.07
CA GLY A 99 -9.61 -11.88 8.27
C GLY A 99 -9.18 -10.87 9.33
N LYS A 100 -8.71 -11.36 10.48
CA LYS A 100 -8.19 -10.54 11.59
C LYS A 100 -7.10 -9.55 11.17
N GLY A 101 -6.28 -9.90 10.18
CA GLY A 101 -5.26 -9.00 9.66
C GLY A 101 -5.86 -7.84 8.87
N ASP A 102 -6.93 -8.05 8.10
CA ASP A 102 -7.63 -6.97 7.39
C ASP A 102 -8.33 -6.04 8.37
N GLU A 103 -8.99 -6.60 9.39
CA GLU A 103 -9.60 -5.86 10.49
C GLU A 103 -8.58 -5.00 11.24
N TRP A 104 -7.41 -5.57 11.58
CA TRP A 104 -6.35 -4.84 12.26
C TRP A 104 -5.85 -3.64 11.45
N ILE A 105 -5.64 -3.82 10.13
CA ILE A 105 -5.23 -2.72 9.24
C ILE A 105 -6.33 -1.66 9.18
N ALA A 106 -7.59 -2.07 9.04
CA ALA A 106 -8.72 -1.14 8.99
C ALA A 106 -8.80 -0.27 10.26
N GLU A 107 -8.53 -0.81 11.44
CA GLU A 107 -8.45 -0.04 12.68
C GLU A 107 -7.30 0.98 12.67
N GLN A 108 -6.13 0.63 12.12
CA GLN A 108 -5.04 1.60 11.95
C GLN A 108 -5.43 2.74 10.99
N LEU A 109 -6.14 2.41 9.90
CA LEU A 109 -6.58 3.40 8.92
C LEU A 109 -7.66 4.35 9.44
N LYS A 110 -8.57 3.87 10.31
CA LYS A 110 -9.54 4.72 11.01
C LYS A 110 -8.85 5.79 11.85
N GLN A 111 -7.72 5.45 12.48
CA GLN A 111 -6.94 6.39 13.29
C GLN A 111 -6.17 7.41 12.45
N ALA A 112 -5.74 7.03 11.24
CA ALA A 112 -4.98 7.90 10.33
C ALA A 112 -5.78 9.09 9.77
N LYS A 113 -7.13 9.04 9.81
CA LYS A 113 -8.04 10.10 9.29
C LYS A 113 -7.73 10.57 7.86
N LYS A 114 -7.22 9.67 7.01
CA LYS A 114 -6.96 9.91 5.59
C LYS A 114 -8.15 9.48 4.73
N PHE A 115 -8.24 9.98 3.51
CA PHE A 115 -9.18 9.46 2.51
C PHE A 115 -8.73 8.05 2.09
N VAL A 116 -9.59 7.04 2.29
CA VAL A 116 -9.28 5.63 2.01
C VAL A 116 -10.15 5.13 0.87
N VAL A 117 -9.52 4.51 -0.12
CA VAL A 117 -10.17 3.71 -1.16
C VAL A 117 -9.83 2.25 -0.91
N VAL A 118 -10.86 1.40 -0.83
CA VAL A 118 -10.68 -0.05 -0.73
C VAL A 118 -10.66 -0.66 -2.12
N ALA A 119 -9.60 -1.40 -2.45
CA ALA A 119 -9.46 -2.14 -3.69
C ALA A 119 -9.49 -3.64 -3.41
N VAL A 120 -10.43 -4.34 -4.04
CA VAL A 120 -10.51 -5.80 -3.99
C VAL A 120 -9.71 -6.35 -5.16
N ASN A 121 -8.66 -7.10 -4.88
CA ASN A 121 -7.83 -7.78 -5.87
C ASN A 121 -8.19 -9.25 -6.00
#